data_AF-A0A9D1TQG8-F1
#
_entry.id   AF-A0A9D1TQG8-F1
#
_cell.length_a   1.000
_cell.length_b   1.000
_cell.length_c   1.000
_cell.angle_alpha   90.00
_cell.angle_beta   90.00
_cell.angle_gamma   90.00
#
_symmetry.space_group_name_H-M   'P 1'
#
loop_
_entity.id
_entity.type
_entity.pdbx_description
1 polymer ?
#
loop_
_entity_poly.entity_id
_entity_poly.type
_entity_poly.pdbx_seq_one_letter_code
_entity_poly.pdbx_strand_id
1 'polypeptide(L)'
;MLLEGKLAKNLKYCFKFFSYLKKARAAEEAAMTMMKVDAIRKGADAIYCVRVNLAEATSGNGMIMVSVQGAATLSAVPDQKILEVAKLLPQ
;
A
#
# COMPACT_ATOMS: atom_id res chain seq x y z
N MET A 1 30.60 -5.75 32.02
CA MET A 1 30.58 -6.07 30.57
C MET A 1 29.27 -6.68 30.03
N LEU A 2 28.35 -7.22 30.86
CA LEU A 2 27.11 -7.88 30.38
C LEU A 2 25.92 -6.93 30.07
N LEU A 3 25.92 -5.69 30.58
CA LEU A 3 24.81 -4.72 30.40
C LEU A 3 24.87 -3.99 29.05
N GLU A 4 26.05 -3.57 28.61
CA GLU A 4 26.31 -2.90 27.32
C GLU A 4 25.83 -3.72 26.12
N GLY A 5 26.07 -5.04 26.14
CA GLY A 5 25.68 -5.95 25.06
C GLY A 5 24.16 -6.18 24.95
N LYS A 6 23.40 -5.98 26.02
CA LYS A 6 21.92 -6.13 26.02
C LYS A 6 21.24 -4.86 25.50
N LEU A 7 21.77 -3.69 25.85
CA LEU A 7 21.31 -2.39 25.35
C LEU A 7 21.56 -2.25 23.83
N ALA A 8 22.75 -2.60 23.36
CA ALA A 8 23.10 -2.53 21.94
C ALA A 8 22.28 -3.51 21.08
N LYS A 9 21.93 -4.68 21.61
CA LYS A 9 21.00 -5.61 20.95
C LYS A 9 19.60 -5.01 20.86
N ASN A 10 19.04 -4.51 21.96
CA ASN A 10 17.71 -3.88 21.97
C ASN A 10 17.62 -2.67 21.03
N LEU A 11 18.66 -1.84 20.96
CA LEU A 11 18.72 -0.71 20.03
C LEU A 11 18.78 -1.17 18.56
N LYS A 12 19.56 -2.22 18.25
CA LYS A 12 19.60 -2.85 16.91
C LYS A 12 18.26 -3.45 16.50
N TYR A 13 17.55 -4.14 17.40
CA TYR A 13 16.22 -4.69 17.14
C TYR A 13 15.20 -3.58 16.87
N CYS A 14 15.24 -2.49 17.65
CA CYS A 14 14.40 -1.31 17.46
C CYS A 14 14.63 -0.68 16.08
N PHE A 15 15.90 -0.46 15.68
CA PHE A 15 16.24 0.10 14.37
C PHE A 15 15.81 -0.80 13.19
N LYS A 16 15.96 -2.13 13.32
CA LYS A 16 15.47 -3.08 12.32
C LYS A 16 13.95 -3.01 12.18
N PHE A 17 13.22 -2.97 13.29
CA PHE A 17 11.76 -2.91 13.32
C PHE A 17 11.21 -1.70 12.55
N PHE A 18 11.83 -0.51 12.72
CA PHE A 18 11.48 0.67 11.93
C PHE A 18 11.71 0.51 10.43
N SER A 19 12.75 -0.22 10.03
CA SER A 19 13.06 -0.43 8.60
C SER A 19 12.03 -1.33 7.89
N TYR A 20 11.53 -2.38 8.56
CA TYR A 20 10.52 -3.27 8.00
C TYR A 20 9.16 -2.58 7.87
N LEU A 21 8.75 -1.83 8.90
CA LEU A 21 7.51 -1.04 8.85
C LEU A 21 7.53 0.01 7.74
N LYS A 22 8.66 0.69 7.53
CA LYS A 22 8.82 1.64 6.42
C LYS A 22 8.66 0.97 5.06
N LYS A 23 9.25 -0.22 4.87
CA LYS A 23 9.11 -0.99 3.62
C LYS A 23 7.68 -1.49 3.39
N ALA A 24 7.00 -1.95 4.45
CA ALA A 24 5.60 -2.36 4.37
C ALA A 24 4.70 -1.19 3.97
N ARG A 25 4.89 -0.01 4.57
CA ARG A 25 4.16 1.22 4.20
C ARG A 25 4.44 1.66 2.76
N ALA A 26 5.69 1.58 2.30
CA ALA A 26 6.01 1.90 0.92
C ALA A 26 5.32 0.93 -0.08
N ALA A 27 5.24 -0.36 0.26
CA ALA A 27 4.53 -1.34 -0.55
C ALA A 27 3.01 -1.09 -0.54
N GLU A 28 2.43 -0.72 0.60
CA GLU A 28 1.02 -0.32 0.72
C GLU A 28 0.71 0.92 -0.13
N GLU A 29 1.55 1.96 -0.04
CA GLU A 29 1.38 3.19 -0.82
C GLU A 29 1.46 2.93 -2.33
N ALA A 30 2.40 2.08 -2.76
CA ALA A 30 2.48 1.65 -4.15
C ALA A 30 1.22 0.90 -4.60
N ALA A 31 0.75 -0.07 -3.81
CA ALA A 31 -0.44 -0.85 -4.12
C ALA A 31 -1.72 0.02 -4.16
N MET A 32 -1.86 0.96 -3.22
CA MET A 32 -2.95 1.93 -3.21
C MET A 32 -2.91 2.85 -4.43
N THR A 33 -1.72 3.28 -4.85
CA THR A 33 -1.54 4.13 -6.04
C THR A 33 -1.95 3.38 -7.31
N MET A 34 -1.53 2.12 -7.45
CA MET A 34 -1.94 1.28 -8.58
C MET A 34 -3.46 1.07 -8.61
N MET A 35 -4.09 0.80 -7.46
CA MET A 35 -5.54 0.67 -7.36
C MET A 35 -6.27 1.96 -7.79
N LYS A 36 -5.76 3.13 -7.40
CA LYS A 36 -6.32 4.43 -7.82
C LYS A 36 -6.23 4.62 -9.34
N VAL A 37 -5.08 4.32 -9.94
CA VAL A 37 -4.90 4.41 -11.40
C VAL A 37 -5.86 3.47 -12.12
N ASP A 38 -6.03 2.24 -11.64
CA ASP A 38 -6.97 1.29 -12.23
C ASP A 38 -8.43 1.72 -12.08
N ALA A 39 -8.80 2.34 -10.96
CA ALA A 39 -10.13 2.90 -10.78
C ALA A 39 -10.39 4.06 -11.76
N ILE A 40 -9.41 4.96 -11.94
CA ILE A 40 -9.52 6.07 -12.89
C ILE A 40 -9.63 5.55 -14.32
N ARG A 41 -8.84 4.53 -14.72
CA ARG A 41 -8.97 3.89 -16.04
C ARG A 41 -10.37 3.31 -16.28
N LYS A 42 -11.02 2.83 -15.23
CA LYS A 42 -12.41 2.34 -15.27
C LYS A 42 -13.45 3.47 -15.25
N GLY A 43 -13.03 4.73 -15.25
CA GLY A 43 -13.91 5.90 -15.21
C GLY A 43 -14.55 6.15 -13.85
N ALA A 44 -14.05 5.54 -12.78
CA ALA A 44 -14.53 5.80 -11.44
C ALA A 44 -13.85 7.03 -10.84
N ASP A 45 -14.56 7.76 -10.00
CA ASP A 45 -14.06 8.90 -9.23
C ASP A 45 -13.79 8.55 -7.76
N ALA A 46 -14.40 7.47 -7.26
CA ALA A 46 -14.28 7.02 -5.88
C ALA A 46 -14.04 5.51 -5.78
N ILE A 47 -13.43 5.09 -4.66
CA ILE A 47 -13.21 3.68 -4.32
C ILE A 47 -13.73 3.44 -2.90
N TYR A 48 -14.72 2.56 -2.76
CA TYR A 48 -15.30 2.19 -1.47
C TYR A 48 -14.88 0.79 -1.04
N CYS A 49 -15.10 0.49 0.25
CA CYS A 49 -14.83 -0.81 0.86
C CYS A 49 -13.37 -1.27 0.67
N VAL A 50 -12.43 -0.33 0.80
CA VAL A 50 -11.00 -0.62 0.63
C VAL A 50 -10.54 -1.59 1.72
N ARG A 51 -9.97 -2.71 1.30
CA ARG A 51 -9.34 -3.71 2.16
C ARG A 51 -7.87 -3.84 1.77
N VAL A 52 -7.00 -3.71 2.77
CA VAL A 52 -5.56 -3.97 2.64
C VAL A 52 -5.26 -5.31 3.30
N ASN A 53 -4.56 -6.19 2.60
CA ASN A 53 -4.13 -7.48 3.08
C ASN A 53 -2.62 -7.65 2.92
N LEU A 54 -2.01 -8.36 3.86
CA LEU A 54 -0.57 -8.54 3.93
C LEU A 54 -0.29 -10.03 4.12
N ALA A 55 0.39 -10.65 3.16
CA ALA A 55 0.64 -12.08 3.11
C ALA A 55 2.10 -12.37 2.77
N GLU A 56 2.61 -13.54 3.15
CA GLU A 56 3.92 -13.99 2.67
C GLU A 56 3.78 -14.45 1.21
N ALA A 57 4.53 -13.84 0.30
CA ALA A 57 4.46 -14.15 -1.14
C ALA A 57 5.10 -15.51 -1.45
N THR A 58 6.11 -15.88 -0.69
CA THR A 58 6.85 -17.14 -0.83
C THR A 58 7.25 -17.65 0.54
N SER A 59 6.63 -18.77 0.96
CA SER A 59 6.90 -19.41 2.25
C SER A 59 8.40 -19.65 2.46
N GLY A 60 8.96 -19.05 3.51
CA GLY A 60 10.35 -19.27 3.95
C GLY A 60 11.40 -18.39 3.27
N ASN A 61 11.01 -17.56 2.29
CA ASN A 61 11.92 -16.68 1.57
C ASN A 61 11.78 -15.21 1.99
N GLY A 62 10.90 -14.89 2.94
CA GLY A 62 10.82 -13.57 3.57
C GLY A 62 10.29 -12.46 2.66
N MET A 63 9.58 -12.81 1.59
CA MET A 63 8.91 -11.85 0.73
C MET A 63 7.50 -11.56 1.23
N ILE A 64 7.15 -10.28 1.32
CA ILE A 64 5.84 -9.82 1.75
C ILE A 64 5.08 -9.28 0.53
N MET A 65 3.88 -9.81 0.31
CA MET A 65 2.92 -9.28 -0.64
C MET A 65 1.93 -8.38 0.10
N VAL A 66 1.73 -7.17 -0.41
CA VAL A 66 0.65 -6.27 0.00
C VAL A 66 -0.36 -6.25 -1.13
N SER A 67 -1.60 -6.64 -0.84
CA SER A 67 -2.71 -6.58 -1.79
C SER A 67 -3.77 -5.61 -1.28
N VAL A 68 -4.29 -4.80 -2.20
CA VAL A 68 -5.35 -3.84 -1.91
C VAL A 68 -6.51 -4.13 -2.84
N GLN A 69 -7.72 -4.16 -2.29
CA GLN A 69 -8.95 -4.43 -3.02
C GLN A 69 -10.00 -3.40 -2.63
N GLY A 70 -10.89 -3.05 -3.55
CA GLY A 70 -11.99 -2.12 -3.30
C GLY A 70 -12.96 -2.09 -4.47
N ALA A 71 -14.11 -1.45 -4.27
CA ALA A 71 -15.12 -1.25 -5.29
C ALA A 71 -14.95 0.13 -5.92
N ALA A 72 -14.63 0.17 -7.21
CA ALA A 72 -14.60 1.42 -7.98
C ALA A 72 -16.03 1.85 -8.30
N THR A 73 -16.41 3.07 -7.95
CA THR A 73 -17.77 3.60 -8.08
C THR A 73 -17.76 5.02 -8.63
N LEU A 74 -18.86 5.40 -9.28
CA LEU A 74 -19.17 6.80 -9.55
C LEU A 74 -19.94 7.41 -8.37
N SER A 75 -19.41 8.46 -7.76
CA SER A 75 -20.10 9.19 -6.71
C SER A 75 -21.25 10.02 -7.27
N ALA A 76 -22.17 10.44 -6.40
CA ALA A 76 -23.31 11.26 -6.76
C ALA A 76 -22.90 12.67 -7.24
N VAL A 77 -21.72 13.16 -6.82
CA VAL A 77 -21.17 14.46 -7.23
C VAL A 77 -19.73 14.22 -7.68
N PRO A 78 -19.53 13.77 -8.93
CA PRO A 78 -18.22 13.37 -9.37
C PRO A 78 -17.30 14.56 -9.61
N ASP A 79 -16.03 14.39 -9.23
CA ASP A 79 -15.01 15.40 -9.51
C ASP A 79 -14.69 15.39 -11.01
N GLN A 80 -15.02 16.49 -11.68
CA GLN A 80 -14.82 16.66 -13.12
C GLN A 80 -13.34 16.50 -13.52
N LYS A 81 -12.38 16.89 -12.66
CA LYS A 81 -10.96 16.74 -12.95
C LYS A 81 -10.56 15.28 -13.04
N ILE A 82 -11.12 14.44 -12.18
CA ILE A 82 -10.83 12.99 -12.17
C ILE A 82 -11.42 12.34 -13.43
N LEU A 83 -12.64 12.73 -13.81
CA LEU A 83 -13.29 12.25 -15.03
C LEU A 83 -12.56 12.69 -16.31
N GLU A 84 -11.99 13.90 -16.33
CA GLU A 84 -11.17 14.37 -17.45
C GLU A 84 -9.88 13.56 -17.59
N VAL A 85 -9.19 13.29 -16.48
CA VAL A 85 -7.99 12.44 -16.46
C VAL A 85 -8.31 11.02 -16.91
N ALA A 86 -9.47 10.48 -16.54
CA ALA A 86 -9.91 9.16 -17.00
C ALA A 86 -10.01 9.06 -18.53
N LYS A 87 -10.35 10.16 -19.22
CA LYS A 87 -10.42 10.19 -20.70
C LYS A 87 -9.05 10.20 -21.38
N LEU A 88 -8.00 10.60 -20.66
CA LEU A 88 -6.63 10.69 -21.18
C LEU A 88 -5.85 9.38 -21.03
N LEU A 89 -6.33 8.47 -20.20
CA LEU A 89 -5.70 7.17 -19.99
C LEU A 89 -6.29 6.13 -20.96
N PRO A 90 -5.47 5.40 -21.73
CA PRO A 90 -5.97 4.30 -22.55
C PRO A 90 -6.57 3.20 -21.68
N GLN A 91 -7.63 2.56 -22.17
CA GLN A 91 -8.30 1.45 -21.51
C GLN A 91 -7.51 0.15 -21.61
#